data_AF-F5XJG2-F1
#
_entry.id   AF-F5XJG2-F1
#
_cell.length_a   1.000
_cell.length_b   1.000
_cell.length_c   1.000
_cell.angle_alpha   90.00
_cell.angle_beta   90.00
_cell.angle_gamma   90.00
#
_symmetry.space_group_name_H-M   'P 1'
#
loop_
_entity.id
_entity.type
_entity.pdbx_description
1 polymer ?
#
loop_
_entity_poly.entity_id
_entity_poly.type
_entity_poly.pdbx_seq_one_letter_code
_entity_poly.pdbx_strand_id
1 'polypeptide(L)'
;MSIIPNAPMTTLQIPTRTIGDKIIGAGHPVYVTGEIGINHNGELSNAFALIDQAAAAGCDAVKFQKRTPEICTPRDQWDLERDTPWGRMRYIDYRHRVEFGADEYAAIDAYARSRAIAWFASPWDVESVDFLEQFDVPAHKVASASLTDDELLRRLRATGRTIILSTGMSTPRQIRHAVEVLGSDNIVLCHATSTYPAKPLELNLRMIHTLQADFPNVPIGYSGHEVGLQTTLAAVALGATFVERHITLDRAMWGSDQAASVEPPGLQRLVRDIRTITDSLGDGVKRIYDGELVAMKKLRRVQTADEVQPTEPILVGAS
;
A
#
# COMPACT_ATOMS: atom_id res chain seq x y z
N MET A 1 -48.85 -2.38 -25.75
CA MET A 1 -48.12 -2.20 -24.48
C MET A 1 -46.76 -1.61 -24.82
N SER A 2 -46.54 -0.35 -24.46
CA SER A 2 -45.31 0.39 -24.78
C SER A 2 -44.15 -0.19 -23.98
N ILE A 3 -43.13 -0.71 -24.67
CA ILE A 3 -41.86 -1.09 -24.06
C ILE A 3 -41.15 0.22 -23.74
N ILE A 4 -41.05 0.54 -22.46
CA ILE A 4 -40.22 1.65 -21.99
C ILE A 4 -38.76 1.20 -22.19
N PRO A 5 -37.92 1.95 -22.91
CA PRO A 5 -36.50 1.61 -22.99
C PRO A 5 -35.88 1.80 -21.60
N ASN A 6 -35.19 0.76 -21.11
CA ASN A 6 -34.36 0.86 -19.92
C ASN A 6 -33.40 2.04 -20.08
N ALA A 7 -33.46 2.98 -19.13
CA ALA A 7 -32.44 4.01 -19.01
C ALA A 7 -31.07 3.33 -18.89
N PRO A 8 -30.01 3.83 -19.55
CA PRO A 8 -28.67 3.30 -19.36
C PRO A 8 -28.33 3.44 -17.88
N MET A 9 -28.03 2.33 -17.21
CA MET A 9 -27.31 2.37 -15.95
C MET A 9 -26.03 3.14 -16.22
N THR A 10 -25.92 4.36 -15.69
CA THR A 10 -24.65 5.09 -15.64
C THR A 10 -23.64 4.14 -15.01
N THR A 11 -22.69 3.67 -15.81
CA THR A 11 -21.52 2.97 -15.34
C THR A 11 -20.87 3.89 -14.31
N LEU A 12 -21.02 3.56 -13.02
CA LEU A 12 -20.26 4.22 -11.96
C LEU A 12 -18.80 4.09 -12.37
N GLN A 13 -18.17 5.23 -12.68
CA GLN A 13 -16.78 5.27 -13.08
C GLN A 13 -15.96 4.71 -11.93
N ILE A 14 -15.24 3.62 -12.18
CA ILE A 14 -14.41 2.99 -11.16
C ILE A 14 -13.40 4.03 -10.67
N PRO A 15 -13.33 4.31 -9.35
CA PRO A 15 -12.42 5.32 -8.86
C PRO A 15 -10.98 4.89 -9.12
N THR A 16 -10.20 5.79 -9.69
CA THR A 16 -8.78 5.57 -9.98
C THR A 16 -7.91 6.73 -9.51
N ARG A 17 -6.66 6.45 -9.12
CA ARG A 17 -5.63 7.45 -8.81
C ARG A 17 -4.35 7.11 -9.56
N THR A 18 -3.44 8.06 -9.70
CA THR A 18 -2.10 7.81 -10.23
C THR A 18 -1.06 7.92 -9.13
N ILE A 19 -0.11 6.98 -9.10
CA ILE A 19 1.11 7.07 -8.32
C ILE A 19 2.27 6.95 -9.31
N GLY A 20 2.86 8.09 -9.66
CA GLY A 20 3.81 8.18 -10.76
C GLY A 20 3.11 7.87 -12.08
N ASP A 21 3.61 6.88 -12.81
CA ASP A 21 3.07 6.39 -14.08
C ASP A 21 2.02 5.28 -13.93
N LYS A 22 1.76 4.80 -12.70
CA LYS A 22 0.84 3.67 -12.44
C LYS A 22 -0.54 4.11 -12.00
N ILE A 23 -1.56 3.43 -12.52
CA ILE A 23 -2.96 3.64 -12.14
C ILE A 23 -3.34 2.68 -11.01
N ILE A 24 -3.98 3.22 -9.98
CA ILE A 24 -4.49 2.52 -8.80
C ILE A 24 -6.00 2.51 -8.86
N GLY A 25 -6.62 1.33 -8.85
CA GLY A 25 -8.06 1.18 -8.86
C GLY A 25 -8.48 -0.23 -9.28
N ALA A 26 -9.78 -0.52 -9.20
CA ALA A 26 -10.26 -1.84 -9.62
C ALA A 26 -10.04 -2.03 -11.14
N GLY A 27 -9.65 -3.25 -11.53
CA GLY A 27 -9.30 -3.57 -12.93
C GLY A 27 -7.86 -3.23 -13.32
N HIS A 28 -7.08 -2.59 -12.43
CA HIS A 28 -5.64 -2.35 -12.61
C HIS A 28 -4.81 -3.27 -11.71
N PRO A 29 -3.53 -3.52 -12.04
CA PRO A 29 -2.61 -4.23 -11.16
C PRO A 29 -2.56 -3.60 -9.77
N VAL A 30 -2.63 -4.42 -8.72
CA VAL A 30 -2.48 -3.95 -7.34
C VAL A 30 -1.12 -3.31 -7.14
N TYR A 31 -1.07 -2.09 -6.62
CA TYR A 31 0.20 -1.43 -6.35
C TYR A 31 0.80 -1.89 -5.03
N VAL A 32 2.01 -2.47 -5.07
CA VAL A 32 2.67 -3.09 -3.92
C VAL A 32 3.86 -2.24 -3.48
N THR A 33 3.82 -1.80 -2.23
CA THR A 33 4.88 -1.00 -1.61
C THR A 33 5.61 -1.79 -0.52
N GLY A 34 6.93 -1.87 -0.63
CA GLY A 34 7.78 -2.34 0.47
C GLY A 34 8.08 -1.19 1.43
N GLU A 35 7.47 -1.21 2.61
CA GLU A 35 7.74 -0.21 3.66
C GLU A 35 9.08 -0.53 4.33
N ILE A 36 10.09 0.28 4.02
CA ILE A 36 11.39 0.24 4.69
C ILE A 36 11.26 0.88 6.07
N GLY A 37 10.49 1.97 6.18
CA GLY A 37 10.33 2.70 7.43
C GLY A 37 11.69 3.09 8.01
N ILE A 38 12.00 2.58 9.21
CA ILE A 38 13.30 2.75 9.88
C ILE A 38 14.14 1.46 9.92
N ASN A 39 13.75 0.39 9.20
CA ASN A 39 14.47 -0.89 9.21
C ASN A 39 15.88 -0.82 8.60
N HIS A 40 16.22 0.30 7.94
CA HIS A 40 17.58 0.61 7.52
C HIS A 40 18.53 0.90 8.70
N ASN A 41 18.00 1.16 9.90
CA ASN A 41 18.77 1.42 11.12
C ASN A 41 19.78 2.58 10.98
N GLY A 42 19.44 3.62 10.22
CA GLY A 42 20.35 4.75 9.95
C GLY A 42 21.54 4.44 9.04
N GLU A 43 21.55 3.27 8.37
CA GLU A 43 22.65 2.86 7.48
C GLU A 43 22.18 2.82 6.01
N LEU A 44 22.82 3.60 5.13
CA LEU A 44 22.48 3.64 3.70
C LEU A 44 22.66 2.27 3.01
N SER A 45 23.65 1.49 3.44
CA SER A 45 23.88 0.14 2.91
C SER A 45 22.67 -0.78 3.11
N ASN A 46 22.03 -0.70 4.28
CA ASN A 46 20.80 -1.44 4.56
C ASN A 46 19.63 -0.92 3.73
N ALA A 47 19.50 0.41 3.59
CA ALA A 47 18.46 1.00 2.74
C ALA A 47 18.58 0.53 1.28
N PHE A 48 19.79 0.55 0.71
CA PHE A 48 20.05 0.07 -0.65
C PHE A 48 19.80 -1.42 -0.80
N ALA A 49 20.19 -2.24 0.18
CA ALA A 49 19.89 -3.66 0.17
C ALA A 49 18.37 -3.92 0.20
N LEU A 50 17.60 -3.17 1.00
CA LEU A 50 16.14 -3.29 1.03
C LEU A 50 15.49 -2.85 -0.30
N ILE A 51 16.01 -1.78 -0.93
CA ILE A 51 15.59 -1.36 -2.27
C ILE A 51 15.82 -2.48 -3.28
N ASP A 52 17.00 -3.11 -3.26
CA ASP A 52 17.32 -4.22 -4.15
C ASP A 52 16.35 -5.39 -4.00
N GLN A 53 16.00 -5.75 -2.75
CA GLN A 53 15.05 -6.84 -2.49
C GLN A 53 13.63 -6.49 -2.94
N ALA A 54 13.19 -5.24 -2.75
CA ALA A 54 11.89 -4.78 -3.21
C ALA A 54 11.80 -4.77 -4.74
N ALA A 55 12.82 -4.23 -5.42
CA ALA A 55 12.90 -4.22 -6.87
C ALA A 55 12.94 -5.64 -7.44
N ALA A 56 13.76 -6.53 -6.86
CA ALA A 56 13.85 -7.93 -7.29
C ALA A 56 12.54 -8.71 -7.07
N ALA A 57 11.76 -8.37 -6.05
CA ALA A 57 10.45 -8.95 -5.81
C ALA A 57 9.37 -8.43 -6.78
N GLY A 58 9.62 -7.32 -7.48
CA GLY A 58 8.64 -6.67 -8.36
C GLY A 58 7.67 -5.73 -7.63
N CYS A 59 8.08 -5.19 -6.48
CA CYS A 59 7.35 -4.09 -5.84
C CYS A 59 7.31 -2.87 -6.77
N ASP A 60 6.22 -2.10 -6.69
CA ASP A 60 6.02 -0.89 -7.48
C ASP A 60 6.77 0.31 -6.87
N ALA A 61 6.92 0.31 -5.54
CA ALA A 61 7.72 1.29 -4.82
C ALA A 61 8.32 0.74 -3.52
N VAL A 62 9.28 1.49 -2.98
CA VAL A 62 9.66 1.44 -1.57
C VAL A 62 9.15 2.69 -0.84
N LYS A 63 8.93 2.56 0.46
CA LYS A 63 8.52 3.69 1.31
C LYS A 63 9.42 3.87 2.52
N PHE A 64 9.75 5.12 2.81
CA PHE A 64 10.51 5.55 3.99
C PHE A 64 9.64 6.35 4.96
N GLN A 65 10.24 6.83 6.05
CA GLN A 65 9.63 7.80 6.96
C GLN A 65 10.55 9.01 7.08
N LYS A 66 9.96 10.21 7.04
CA LYS A 66 10.68 11.48 7.28
C LYS A 66 10.03 12.19 8.45
N ARG A 67 10.86 12.64 9.38
CA ARG A 67 10.45 13.31 10.62
C ARG A 67 11.43 14.42 10.98
N THR A 68 10.96 15.42 11.70
CA THR A 68 11.77 16.27 12.56
C THR A 68 11.74 15.65 13.97
N PRO A 69 12.84 15.05 14.47
CA PRO A 69 12.87 14.31 15.73
C PRO A 69 12.28 15.08 16.92
N GLU A 70 12.53 16.39 16.99
CA GLU A 70 12.08 17.29 18.05
C GLU A 70 10.57 17.52 18.03
N ILE A 71 9.95 17.50 16.85
CA ILE A 71 8.50 17.66 16.69
C ILE A 71 7.80 16.33 16.97
N CYS A 72 8.31 15.24 16.41
CA CYS A 72 7.64 13.94 16.46
C CYS A 72 7.91 13.14 17.74
N THR A 73 8.81 13.60 18.61
CA THR A 73 9.14 12.93 19.86
C THR A 73 8.66 13.79 21.04
N PRO A 74 7.73 13.32 21.87
CA PRO A 74 7.31 14.05 23.07
C PRO A 74 8.51 14.41 23.95
N ARG A 75 8.56 15.66 24.43
CA ARG A 75 9.72 16.22 25.14
C ARG A 75 10.10 15.44 26.41
N ASP A 76 9.12 14.88 27.08
CA ASP A 76 9.28 14.03 28.27
C ASP A 76 9.96 12.68 27.98
N GLN A 77 10.00 12.27 26.71
CA GLN A 77 10.69 11.05 26.29
C GLN A 77 12.15 11.27 25.88
N TRP A 78 12.57 12.52 25.62
CA TRP A 78 13.87 12.79 24.98
C TRP A 78 15.04 12.22 25.75
N ASP A 79 15.05 12.42 27.07
CA ASP A 79 16.17 12.08 27.95
C ASP A 79 16.06 10.64 28.51
N LEU A 80 15.04 9.86 28.09
CA LEU A 80 14.95 8.44 28.44
C LEU A 80 16.08 7.67 27.77
N GLU A 81 16.86 6.95 28.57
CA GLU A 81 17.96 6.14 28.03
C GLU A 81 17.44 4.81 27.45
N ARG A 82 18.01 4.41 26.32
CA ARG A 82 17.75 3.11 25.68
C ARG A 82 19.05 2.41 25.34
N ASP A 83 19.03 1.09 25.50
CA ASP A 83 20.09 0.24 24.95
C ASP A 83 19.86 0.07 23.45
N THR A 84 20.84 0.51 22.66
CA THR A 84 20.84 0.41 21.20
C THR A 84 22.05 -0.39 20.72
N PRO A 85 22.10 -0.84 19.45
CA PRO A 85 23.28 -1.50 18.88
C PRO A 85 24.54 -0.63 18.91
N TRP A 86 24.40 0.69 19.07
CA TRP A 86 25.49 1.66 19.08
C TRP A 86 25.85 2.13 20.50
N GLY A 87 25.35 1.42 21.51
CA GLY A 87 25.52 1.76 22.93
C GLY A 87 24.28 2.41 23.53
N ARG A 88 24.38 2.67 24.83
CA ARG A 88 23.32 3.35 25.59
C ARG A 88 23.31 4.84 25.23
N MET A 89 22.15 5.34 24.83
CA MET A 89 21.97 6.75 24.43
C MET A 89 20.58 7.25 24.83
N ARG A 90 20.40 8.57 24.85
CA ARG A 90 19.08 9.17 25.06
C ARG A 90 18.19 8.88 23.86
N TYR A 91 16.90 8.81 24.10
CA TYR A 91 15.95 8.45 23.06
C TYR A 91 15.99 9.44 21.89
N ILE A 92 16.11 10.75 22.16
CA ILE A 92 16.21 11.76 21.11
C ILE A 92 17.48 11.57 20.24
N ASP A 93 18.62 11.21 20.84
CA ASP A 93 19.88 10.96 20.12
C ASP A 93 19.72 9.75 19.18
N TYR A 94 19.01 8.70 19.65
CA TYR A 94 18.63 7.57 18.80
C TYR A 94 17.74 8.01 17.62
N ARG A 95 16.74 8.87 17.87
CA ARG A 95 15.86 9.38 16.81
C ARG A 95 16.65 10.13 15.74
N HIS A 96 17.61 10.98 16.12
CA HIS A 96 18.50 11.64 15.16
C HIS A 96 19.35 10.65 14.39
N ARG A 97 19.89 9.63 15.06
CA ARG A 97 20.78 8.66 14.42
C ARG A 97 20.10 7.87 13.29
N VAL A 98 18.81 7.56 13.44
CA VAL A 98 18.07 6.80 12.42
C VAL A 98 17.31 7.69 11.43
N GLU A 99 17.38 9.01 11.58
CA GLU A 99 16.71 9.96 10.70
C GLU A 99 17.66 10.42 9.59
N PHE A 100 17.37 10.03 8.35
CA PHE A 100 18.16 10.43 7.19
C PHE A 100 17.98 11.91 6.83
N GLY A 101 19.09 12.56 6.43
CA GLY A 101 19.14 13.93 5.96
C GLY A 101 19.10 14.05 4.43
N ALA A 102 19.41 15.25 3.93
CA ALA A 102 19.34 15.57 2.51
C ALA A 102 20.29 14.72 1.67
N ASP A 103 21.52 14.50 2.14
CA ASP A 103 22.54 13.74 1.41
C ASP A 103 22.15 12.26 1.29
N GLU A 104 21.61 11.66 2.37
CA GLU A 104 21.14 10.29 2.34
C GLU A 104 19.91 10.11 1.45
N TYR A 105 18.93 11.03 1.52
CA TYR A 105 17.77 10.97 0.63
C TYR A 105 18.12 11.23 -0.84
N ALA A 106 19.10 12.09 -1.13
CA ALA A 106 19.63 12.26 -2.49
C ALA A 106 20.30 10.98 -3.01
N ALA A 107 21.04 10.27 -2.16
CA ALA A 107 21.61 8.98 -2.50
C ALA A 107 20.52 7.91 -2.72
N ILE A 108 19.46 7.90 -1.90
CA ILE A 108 18.29 7.04 -2.07
C ILE A 108 17.57 7.34 -3.39
N ASP A 109 17.35 8.60 -3.74
CA ASP A 109 16.70 8.98 -5.00
C ASP A 109 17.47 8.47 -6.22
N ALA A 110 18.78 8.73 -6.26
CA ALA A 110 19.65 8.26 -7.33
C ALA A 110 19.66 6.72 -7.41
N TYR A 111 19.71 6.05 -6.25
CA TYR A 111 19.77 4.59 -6.19
C TYR A 111 18.45 3.94 -6.63
N ALA A 112 17.30 4.41 -6.12
CA ALA A 112 15.98 3.92 -6.51
C ALA A 112 15.75 4.08 -8.02
N ARG A 113 16.14 5.23 -8.58
CA ARG A 113 16.11 5.49 -10.03
C ARG A 113 16.96 4.49 -10.81
N SER A 114 18.17 4.17 -10.33
CA SER A 114 19.05 3.17 -10.96
C SER A 114 18.47 1.75 -10.95
N ARG A 115 17.55 1.45 -10.02
CA ARG A 115 16.84 0.17 -9.89
C ARG A 115 15.44 0.18 -10.52
N ALA A 116 15.06 1.26 -11.19
CA ALA A 116 13.76 1.45 -11.82
C ALA A 116 12.58 1.17 -10.86
N ILE A 117 12.72 1.59 -9.60
CA ILE A 117 11.68 1.49 -8.58
C ILE A 117 11.39 2.88 -8.02
N ALA A 118 10.11 3.20 -7.85
CA ALA A 118 9.72 4.46 -7.23
C ALA A 118 10.05 4.44 -5.73
N TRP A 119 10.26 5.63 -5.16
CA TRP A 119 10.33 5.79 -3.72
C TRP A 119 9.48 6.97 -3.28
N PHE A 120 8.93 6.89 -2.08
CA PHE A 120 8.28 8.00 -1.40
C PHE A 120 8.41 7.81 0.11
N ALA A 121 7.82 8.70 0.89
CA ALA A 121 7.86 8.60 2.34
C ALA A 121 6.55 8.99 3.03
N SER A 122 6.46 8.63 4.29
CA SER A 122 5.52 9.23 5.24
C SER A 122 6.18 10.42 5.93
N PRO A 123 5.79 11.67 5.62
CA PRO A 123 6.12 12.81 6.47
C PRO A 123 5.29 12.76 7.75
N TRP A 124 5.92 13.06 8.89
CA TRP A 124 5.25 13.07 10.20
C TRP A 124 4.96 14.47 10.74
N ASP A 125 5.39 15.50 10.02
CA ASP A 125 5.24 16.92 10.35
C ASP A 125 5.33 17.75 9.05
N VAL A 126 4.98 19.04 9.14
CA VAL A 126 4.95 19.98 8.00
C VAL A 126 6.33 20.15 7.37
N GLU A 127 7.39 20.25 8.19
CA GLU A 127 8.76 20.42 7.71
C GLU A 127 9.22 19.22 6.88
N SER A 128 8.79 18.01 7.27
CA SER A 128 9.04 16.79 6.53
C SER A 128 8.31 16.76 5.19
N VAL A 129 7.14 17.40 5.06
CA VAL A 129 6.50 17.59 3.74
C VAL A 129 7.36 18.50 2.88
N ASP A 130 7.78 19.66 3.42
CA ASP A 130 8.62 20.62 2.70
C ASP A 130 9.96 20.01 2.26
N PHE A 131 10.56 19.19 3.11
CA PHE A 131 11.76 18.43 2.80
C PHE A 131 11.55 17.48 1.62
N LEU A 132 10.48 16.69 1.63
CA LEU A 132 10.22 15.71 0.58
C LEU A 132 9.86 16.34 -0.77
N GLU A 133 9.26 17.54 -0.78
CA GLU A 133 8.97 18.28 -2.01
C GLU A 133 10.21 18.82 -2.74
N GLN A 134 11.40 18.68 -2.16
CA GLN A 134 12.67 18.91 -2.86
C GLN A 134 12.97 17.77 -3.86
N PHE A 135 12.27 16.64 -3.75
CA PHE A 135 12.39 15.47 -4.60
C PHE A 135 11.12 15.27 -5.44
N ASP A 136 11.25 14.52 -6.54
CA ASP A 136 10.10 14.18 -7.40
C ASP A 136 9.40 12.89 -6.95
N VAL A 137 8.91 12.88 -5.71
CA VAL A 137 8.21 11.72 -5.14
C VAL A 137 6.81 11.58 -5.74
N PRO A 138 6.35 10.38 -6.14
CA PRO A 138 5.08 10.20 -6.86
C PRO A 138 3.83 10.38 -5.98
N ALA A 139 3.99 10.29 -4.65
CA ALA A 139 2.89 10.36 -3.68
C ALA A 139 3.44 10.65 -2.28
N HIS A 140 2.54 11.00 -1.36
CA HIS A 140 2.81 11.05 0.08
C HIS A 140 1.97 10.00 0.82
N LYS A 141 2.50 9.49 1.92
CA LYS A 141 1.75 8.58 2.81
C LYS A 141 1.46 9.22 4.15
N VAL A 142 0.17 9.38 4.47
CA VAL A 142 -0.22 9.71 5.85
C VAL A 142 -0.21 8.44 6.69
N ALA A 143 0.61 8.44 7.74
CA ALA A 143 0.62 7.38 8.75
C ALA A 143 -0.68 7.43 9.58
N SER A 144 -1.15 6.28 10.06
CA SER A 144 -2.37 6.20 10.89
C SER A 144 -2.33 7.14 12.10
N ALA A 145 -1.15 7.33 12.70
CA ALA A 145 -0.97 8.20 13.86
C ALA A 145 -1.20 9.69 13.55
N SER A 146 -1.04 10.08 12.27
CA SER A 146 -1.15 11.47 11.82
C SER A 146 -2.50 11.75 11.15
N LEU A 147 -3.44 10.80 11.14
CA LEU A 147 -4.74 10.96 10.50
C LEU A 147 -5.54 12.13 11.10
N THR A 148 -5.35 12.44 12.37
CA THR A 148 -6.04 13.54 13.06
C THR A 148 -5.26 14.86 13.07
N ASP A 149 -4.14 14.94 12.35
CA ASP A 149 -3.32 16.14 12.27
C ASP A 149 -3.76 17.00 11.08
N ASP A 150 -4.78 17.82 11.31
CA ASP A 150 -5.36 18.72 10.31
C ASP A 150 -4.33 19.65 9.64
N GLU A 151 -3.30 20.09 10.37
CA GLU A 151 -2.27 20.98 9.85
C GLU A 151 -1.41 20.23 8.81
N LEU A 152 -0.94 19.04 9.16
CA LEU A 152 -0.21 18.18 8.25
C LEU A 152 -1.06 17.77 7.04
N LEU A 153 -2.32 17.39 7.25
CA LEU A 153 -3.22 17.02 6.16
C LEU A 153 -3.44 18.18 5.17
N ARG A 154 -3.65 19.41 5.66
CA ARG A 154 -3.78 20.59 4.78
C ARG A 154 -2.50 20.86 4.01
N ARG A 155 -1.33 20.74 4.65
CA ARG A 155 -0.04 20.90 3.98
C ARG A 155 0.15 19.87 2.88
N LEU A 156 -0.17 18.60 3.15
CA LEU A 156 -0.11 17.52 2.18
C LEU A 156 -1.05 17.75 1.01
N ARG A 157 -2.30 18.13 1.27
CA ARG A 157 -3.27 18.48 0.22
C ARG A 157 -2.74 19.58 -0.70
N ALA A 158 -2.09 20.60 -0.13
CA ALA A 158 -1.53 21.72 -0.89
C ALA A 158 -0.39 21.32 -1.86
N THR A 159 0.22 20.14 -1.70
CA THR A 159 1.20 19.61 -2.68
C THR A 159 0.56 19.25 -4.01
N GLY A 160 -0.75 18.96 -4.04
CA GLY A 160 -1.45 18.45 -5.21
C GLY A 160 -1.10 17.00 -5.60
N ARG A 161 -0.19 16.34 -4.87
CA ARG A 161 0.19 14.94 -5.11
C ARG A 161 -0.90 13.98 -4.64
N THR A 162 -0.82 12.75 -5.12
CA THR A 162 -1.64 11.65 -4.58
C THR A 162 -1.26 11.39 -3.12
N ILE A 163 -2.26 11.21 -2.26
CA ILE A 163 -2.08 10.97 -0.83
C ILE A 163 -2.65 9.61 -0.45
N ILE A 164 -1.80 8.75 0.11
CA ILE A 164 -2.19 7.43 0.59
C ILE A 164 -2.41 7.51 2.11
N LEU A 165 -3.67 7.48 2.56
CA LEU A 165 -4.05 7.68 3.96
C LEU A 165 -4.38 6.35 4.65
N SER A 166 -3.61 5.97 5.69
CA SER A 166 -3.94 4.79 6.50
C SER A 166 -4.91 5.15 7.61
N THR A 167 -5.84 4.25 7.92
CA THR A 167 -6.95 4.51 8.85
C THR A 167 -6.86 3.75 10.17
N GLY A 168 -5.69 3.25 10.55
CA GLY A 168 -5.51 2.59 11.85
C GLY A 168 -5.77 3.55 13.02
N MET A 169 -6.10 3.01 14.20
CA MET A 169 -6.36 3.79 15.43
C MET A 169 -7.49 4.84 15.31
N SER A 170 -8.31 4.75 14.27
CA SER A 170 -9.25 5.82 13.91
C SER A 170 -10.70 5.34 13.96
N THR A 171 -11.57 6.19 14.48
CA THR A 171 -13.03 6.01 14.40
C THR A 171 -13.56 6.38 13.01
N PRO A 172 -14.73 5.90 12.58
CA PRO A 172 -15.34 6.30 11.32
C PRO A 172 -15.50 7.82 11.16
N ARG A 173 -15.78 8.54 12.27
CA ARG A 173 -15.88 10.00 12.27
C ARG A 173 -14.54 10.67 11.96
N GLN A 174 -13.45 10.18 12.55
CA GLN A 174 -12.11 10.72 12.27
C GLN A 174 -11.70 10.46 10.81
N ILE A 175 -12.01 9.27 10.28
CA ILE A 175 -11.71 8.95 8.87
C ILE A 175 -12.45 9.91 7.93
N ARG A 176 -13.76 10.13 8.15
CA ARG A 176 -14.53 11.09 7.33
C ARG A 176 -13.97 12.51 7.42
N HIS A 177 -13.67 12.99 8.63
CA HIS A 177 -13.04 14.29 8.83
C HIS A 177 -11.71 14.42 8.09
N ALA A 178 -10.83 13.42 8.16
CA ALA A 178 -9.56 13.43 7.43
C ALA A 178 -9.77 13.49 5.91
N VAL A 179 -10.76 12.76 5.37
CA VAL A 179 -11.14 12.81 3.95
C VAL A 179 -11.70 14.19 3.57
N GLU A 180 -12.49 14.82 4.44
CA GLU A 180 -12.99 16.20 4.22
C GLU A 180 -11.84 17.22 4.16
N VAL A 181 -10.85 17.10 5.07
CA VAL A 181 -9.68 17.97 5.09
C VAL A 181 -8.81 17.77 3.85
N LEU A 182 -8.54 16.53 3.44
CA LEU A 182 -7.73 16.22 2.26
C LEU A 182 -8.45 16.47 0.93
N GLY A 183 -9.77 16.36 0.91
CA GLY A 183 -10.52 16.15 -0.32
C GLY A 183 -10.41 14.71 -0.81
N SER A 184 -11.38 14.26 -1.61
CA SER A 184 -11.43 12.86 -2.05
C SER A 184 -10.76 12.60 -3.40
N ASP A 185 -10.49 13.63 -4.21
CA ASP A 185 -10.09 13.47 -5.61
C ASP A 185 -8.68 12.90 -5.82
N ASN A 186 -7.77 13.11 -4.85
CA ASN A 186 -6.36 12.72 -4.96
C ASN A 186 -5.92 11.73 -3.88
N ILE A 187 -6.86 11.04 -3.22
CA ILE A 187 -6.51 10.11 -2.12
C ILE A 187 -6.71 8.64 -2.48
N VAL A 188 -5.94 7.78 -1.81
CA VAL A 188 -6.15 6.33 -1.66
C VAL A 188 -6.31 6.06 -0.16
N LEU A 189 -7.34 5.31 0.24
CA LEU A 189 -7.58 4.97 1.65
C LEU A 189 -7.12 3.55 1.96
N CYS A 190 -6.29 3.38 2.97
CA CYS A 190 -5.79 2.07 3.38
C CYS A 190 -6.41 1.64 4.70
N HIS A 191 -7.11 0.51 4.68
CA HIS A 191 -7.45 -0.21 5.91
C HIS A 191 -6.16 -0.67 6.59
N ALA A 192 -6.06 -0.48 7.91
CA ALA A 192 -4.88 -0.83 8.68
C ALA A 192 -5.24 -1.09 10.16
N THR A 193 -4.53 -2.02 10.79
CA THR A 193 -4.53 -2.20 12.25
C THR A 193 -3.12 -1.93 12.76
N SER A 194 -2.94 -0.86 13.55
CA SER A 194 -1.61 -0.38 14.00
C SER A 194 -1.10 -1.09 15.27
N THR A 195 -1.16 -2.42 15.27
CA THR A 195 -0.47 -3.29 16.23
C THR A 195 0.66 -4.03 15.52
N TYR A 196 1.83 -4.16 16.16
CA TYR A 196 3.06 -4.63 15.52
C TYR A 196 3.65 -5.79 16.35
N PRO A 197 3.41 -7.08 15.99
CA PRO A 197 2.59 -7.53 14.88
C PRO A 197 1.08 -7.54 15.20
N ALA A 198 0.26 -7.32 14.17
CA ALA A 198 -1.19 -7.40 14.28
C ALA A 198 -1.65 -8.86 14.30
N LYS A 199 -2.53 -9.20 15.25
CA LYS A 199 -3.10 -10.56 15.32
C LYS A 199 -4.16 -10.74 14.24
N PRO A 200 -4.29 -11.92 13.63
CA PRO A 200 -5.32 -12.16 12.60
C PRO A 200 -6.76 -11.79 13.02
N LEU A 201 -7.12 -11.99 14.29
CA LEU A 201 -8.43 -11.65 14.83
C LEU A 201 -8.68 -10.14 14.95
N GLU A 202 -7.63 -9.32 14.89
CA GLU A 202 -7.69 -7.85 14.97
C GLU A 202 -7.63 -7.20 13.58
N LEU A 203 -7.44 -7.98 12.52
CA LEU A 203 -7.29 -7.44 11.16
C LEU A 203 -8.59 -6.95 10.56
N ASN A 204 -9.73 -7.58 10.86
CA ASN A 204 -11.04 -7.16 10.37
C ASN A 204 -11.08 -6.80 8.85
N LEU A 205 -10.60 -7.69 7.98
CA LEU A 205 -10.44 -7.39 6.54
C LEU A 205 -11.74 -6.99 5.82
N ARG A 206 -12.91 -7.32 6.37
CA ARG A 206 -14.21 -6.85 5.86
C ARG A 206 -14.36 -5.33 5.89
N MET A 207 -13.54 -4.63 6.68
CA MET A 207 -13.47 -3.17 6.67
C MET A 207 -13.11 -2.60 5.28
N ILE A 208 -12.44 -3.36 4.41
CA ILE A 208 -12.19 -2.97 3.02
C ILE A 208 -13.52 -2.68 2.30
N HIS A 209 -14.50 -3.57 2.42
CA HIS A 209 -15.82 -3.34 1.83
C HIS A 209 -16.56 -2.17 2.49
N THR A 210 -16.42 -2.00 3.81
CA THR A 210 -17.00 -0.84 4.51
C THR A 210 -16.44 0.46 3.97
N LEU A 211 -15.12 0.57 3.78
CA LEU A 211 -14.49 1.76 3.21
C LEU A 211 -14.90 1.98 1.75
N GLN A 212 -15.03 0.92 0.95
CA GLN A 212 -15.52 1.03 -0.43
C GLN A 212 -16.96 1.56 -0.48
N ALA A 213 -17.82 1.14 0.45
CA ALA A 213 -19.20 1.60 0.55
C ALA A 213 -19.31 3.04 1.06
N ASP A 214 -18.51 3.41 2.07
CA ASP A 214 -18.51 4.76 2.65
C ASP A 214 -17.85 5.80 1.72
N PHE A 215 -16.89 5.39 0.89
CA PHE A 215 -16.11 6.25 0.00
C PHE A 215 -16.07 5.69 -1.44
N PRO A 216 -17.22 5.62 -2.16
CA PRO A 216 -17.32 4.95 -3.46
C PRO A 216 -16.50 5.61 -4.58
N ASN A 217 -16.02 6.84 -4.36
CA ASN A 217 -15.18 7.58 -5.30
C ASN A 217 -13.67 7.52 -4.98
N VAL A 218 -13.26 6.69 -4.01
CA VAL A 218 -11.87 6.58 -3.54
C VAL A 218 -11.37 5.13 -3.65
N PRO A 219 -10.20 4.87 -4.27
CA PRO A 219 -9.62 3.52 -4.24
C PRO A 219 -9.25 3.11 -2.82
N ILE A 220 -9.54 1.85 -2.49
CA ILE A 220 -9.26 1.28 -1.18
C ILE A 220 -8.06 0.32 -1.28
N GLY A 221 -7.15 0.42 -0.33
CA GLY A 221 -5.97 -0.41 -0.15
C GLY A 221 -5.89 -1.04 1.23
N TYR A 222 -4.76 -1.68 1.51
CA TYR A 222 -4.46 -2.36 2.75
C TYR A 222 -3.01 -2.09 3.18
N SER A 223 -2.81 -1.64 4.43
CA SER A 223 -1.49 -1.47 5.05
C SER A 223 -1.41 -2.44 6.23
N GLY A 224 -0.60 -3.49 6.05
CA GLY A 224 -0.57 -4.67 6.91
C GLY A 224 0.62 -4.70 7.86
N HIS A 225 0.35 -5.11 9.11
CA HIS A 225 1.36 -5.26 10.17
C HIS A 225 1.33 -6.65 10.82
N GLU A 226 0.59 -7.60 10.26
CA GLU A 226 0.51 -8.97 10.76
C GLU A 226 1.75 -9.82 10.44
N VAL A 227 1.86 -11.00 11.06
CA VAL A 227 2.79 -12.05 10.61
C VAL A 227 2.09 -12.96 9.60
N GLY A 228 2.79 -13.34 8.53
CA GLY A 228 2.25 -14.17 7.45
C GLY A 228 1.89 -13.35 6.22
N LEU A 229 1.43 -14.03 5.17
CA LEU A 229 1.12 -13.41 3.87
C LEU A 229 -0.35 -13.59 3.48
N GLN A 230 -1.00 -14.62 3.99
CA GLN A 230 -2.31 -15.10 3.57
C GLN A 230 -3.40 -14.03 3.75
N THR A 231 -3.32 -13.25 4.81
CA THR A 231 -4.25 -12.16 5.13
C THR A 231 -4.07 -10.97 4.20
N THR A 232 -2.83 -10.65 3.81
CA THR A 232 -2.57 -9.63 2.78
C THR A 232 -3.10 -10.08 1.42
N LEU A 233 -2.93 -11.35 1.06
CA LEU A 233 -3.51 -11.92 -0.15
C LEU A 233 -5.06 -11.91 -0.10
N ALA A 234 -5.65 -12.21 1.05
CA ALA A 234 -7.08 -12.10 1.26
C ALA A 234 -7.59 -10.65 1.14
N ALA A 235 -6.82 -9.66 1.60
CA ALA A 235 -7.16 -8.25 1.42
C ALA A 235 -7.24 -7.87 -0.06
N VAL A 236 -6.31 -8.36 -0.89
CA VAL A 236 -6.37 -8.18 -2.35
C VAL A 236 -7.60 -8.85 -2.95
N ALA A 237 -7.89 -10.10 -2.56
CA ALA A 237 -9.08 -10.80 -3.04
C ALA A 237 -10.41 -10.11 -2.62
N LEU A 238 -10.39 -9.33 -1.54
CA LEU A 238 -11.51 -8.50 -1.08
C LEU A 238 -11.55 -7.11 -1.76
N GLY A 239 -10.67 -6.84 -2.72
CA GLY A 239 -10.68 -5.63 -3.54
C GLY A 239 -9.73 -4.52 -3.08
N ALA A 240 -8.71 -4.82 -2.27
CA ALA A 240 -7.62 -3.87 -2.04
C ALA A 240 -6.80 -3.66 -3.33
N THR A 241 -6.66 -2.42 -3.75
CA THR A 241 -5.98 -1.97 -5.00
C THR A 241 -4.57 -1.44 -4.73
N PHE A 242 -4.24 -1.23 -3.46
CA PHE A 242 -2.92 -0.87 -2.97
C PHE A 242 -2.59 -1.77 -1.78
N VAL A 243 -1.35 -2.23 -1.68
CA VAL A 243 -0.84 -3.05 -0.58
C VAL A 243 0.48 -2.48 -0.08
N GLU A 244 0.61 -2.35 1.23
CA GLU A 244 1.85 -1.98 1.90
C GLU A 244 2.16 -2.96 3.02
N ARG A 245 3.42 -3.39 3.09
CA ARG A 245 3.95 -4.28 4.12
C ARG A 245 5.35 -3.83 4.48
N HIS A 246 5.67 -3.81 5.78
CA HIS A 246 7.05 -3.58 6.20
C HIS A 246 7.96 -4.68 5.65
N ILE A 247 9.17 -4.32 5.23
CA ILE A 247 10.19 -5.23 4.71
C ILE A 247 11.46 -5.16 5.54
N THR A 248 12.15 -6.28 5.66
CA THR A 248 13.42 -6.38 6.39
C THR A 248 14.39 -7.29 5.65
N LEU A 249 15.68 -7.13 5.94
CA LEU A 249 16.71 -8.08 5.52
C LEU A 249 16.70 -9.33 6.41
N ASP A 250 16.43 -9.15 7.71
CA ASP A 250 16.41 -10.20 8.73
C ASP A 250 15.58 -9.72 9.94
N ARG A 251 14.57 -10.51 10.33
CA ARG A 251 13.69 -10.21 11.48
C ARG A 251 14.41 -10.17 12.82
N ALA A 252 15.60 -10.76 12.93
CA ALA A 252 16.44 -10.73 14.12
C ALA A 252 17.25 -9.43 14.24
N MET A 253 17.27 -8.57 13.22
CA MET A 253 17.88 -7.25 13.32
C MET A 253 17.20 -6.42 14.40
N TRP A 254 17.95 -5.47 14.95
CA TRP A 254 17.42 -4.53 15.94
C TRP A 254 16.41 -3.57 15.30
N GLY A 255 15.34 -3.26 16.02
CA GLY A 255 14.27 -2.34 15.60
C GLY A 255 12.87 -2.87 15.95
N SER A 256 11.93 -1.98 16.23
CA SER A 256 10.56 -2.35 16.64
C SER A 256 9.75 -3.05 15.54
N ASP A 257 10.03 -2.69 14.29
CA ASP A 257 9.19 -3.10 13.17
C ASP A 257 9.73 -4.39 12.51
N GLN A 258 10.96 -4.78 12.82
CA GLN A 258 11.68 -5.91 12.22
C GLN A 258 10.88 -7.21 12.36
N ALA A 259 10.36 -7.51 13.55
CA ALA A 259 9.62 -8.75 13.83
C ALA A 259 8.31 -8.89 13.02
N ALA A 260 7.65 -7.78 12.70
CA ALA A 260 6.43 -7.76 11.88
C ALA A 260 6.73 -7.69 10.37
N SER A 261 7.96 -7.38 10.00
CA SER A 261 8.38 -7.15 8.61
C SER A 261 8.49 -8.45 7.81
N VAL A 262 8.40 -8.33 6.49
CA VAL A 262 8.51 -9.43 5.53
C VAL A 262 9.94 -9.51 5.03
N GLU A 263 10.56 -10.68 5.21
CA GLU A 263 11.89 -10.98 4.67
C GLU A 263 11.84 -11.23 3.16
N PRO A 264 12.99 -11.17 2.44
CA PRO A 264 12.99 -11.16 0.98
C PRO A 264 12.30 -12.36 0.31
N PRO A 265 12.48 -13.63 0.77
CA PRO A 265 11.74 -14.75 0.20
C PRO A 265 10.22 -14.63 0.41
N GLY A 266 9.79 -14.02 1.52
CA GLY A 266 8.39 -13.73 1.79
C GLY A 266 7.84 -12.65 0.86
N LEU A 267 8.63 -11.61 0.58
CA LEU A 267 8.23 -10.50 -0.28
C LEU A 267 8.06 -10.97 -1.73
N GLN A 268 8.99 -11.77 -2.24
CA GLN A 268 8.89 -12.38 -3.58
C GLN A 268 7.63 -13.22 -3.72
N ARG A 269 7.33 -14.07 -2.72
CA ARG A 269 6.09 -14.87 -2.71
C ARG A 269 4.85 -13.98 -2.68
N LEU A 270 4.86 -12.94 -1.84
CA LEU A 270 3.75 -12.01 -1.71
C LEU A 270 3.44 -11.33 -3.04
N VAL A 271 4.42 -10.70 -3.68
CA VAL A 271 4.21 -9.99 -4.95
C VAL A 271 3.71 -10.97 -6.02
N ARG A 272 4.39 -12.11 -6.20
CA ARG A 272 3.97 -13.16 -7.15
C ARG A 272 2.51 -13.58 -6.95
N ASP A 273 2.12 -13.84 -5.71
CA ASP A 273 0.78 -14.32 -5.38
C ASP A 273 -0.27 -13.21 -5.53
N ILE A 274 0.07 -11.95 -5.23
CA ILE A 274 -0.79 -10.79 -5.53
C ILE A 274 -1.06 -10.68 -7.03
N ARG A 275 -0.02 -10.80 -7.87
CA ARG A 275 -0.17 -10.76 -9.34
C ARG A 275 -1.05 -11.91 -9.83
N THR A 276 -0.77 -13.12 -9.34
CA THR A 276 -1.57 -14.32 -9.66
C THR A 276 -3.04 -14.15 -9.29
N ILE A 277 -3.35 -13.62 -8.09
CA ILE A 277 -4.72 -13.37 -7.65
C ILE A 277 -5.38 -12.32 -8.55
N THR A 278 -4.67 -11.23 -8.85
CA THR A 278 -5.20 -10.15 -9.70
C THR A 278 -5.62 -10.68 -11.06
N ASP A 279 -4.77 -11.49 -11.70
CA ASP A 279 -5.08 -12.13 -12.99
C ASP A 279 -6.24 -13.15 -12.89
N SER A 280 -6.38 -13.81 -11.73
CA SER A 280 -7.36 -14.86 -11.51
C SER A 280 -8.77 -14.35 -11.16
N LEU A 281 -8.92 -13.11 -10.70
CA LEU A 281 -10.22 -12.54 -10.31
C LEU A 281 -11.20 -12.44 -11.49
N GLY A 282 -10.68 -12.15 -12.69
CA GLY A 282 -11.49 -12.02 -13.91
C GLY A 282 -12.58 -10.94 -13.81
N ASP A 283 -13.66 -11.11 -14.56
CA ASP A 283 -14.77 -10.15 -14.67
C ASP A 283 -16.10 -10.67 -14.08
N GLY A 284 -16.08 -11.85 -13.46
CA GLY A 284 -17.26 -12.48 -12.86
C GLY A 284 -18.25 -13.11 -13.85
N VAL A 285 -17.98 -13.11 -15.17
CA VAL A 285 -18.87 -13.71 -16.17
C VAL A 285 -18.50 -15.18 -16.38
N LYS A 286 -19.45 -16.10 -16.15
CA LYS A 286 -19.24 -17.54 -16.35
C LYS A 286 -19.08 -17.85 -17.84
N ARG A 287 -17.93 -18.42 -18.19
CA ARG A 287 -17.60 -18.92 -19.53
C ARG A 287 -17.24 -20.40 -19.48
N ILE A 288 -17.24 -21.00 -20.67
CA ILE A 288 -16.61 -22.30 -20.94
C ILE A 288 -15.34 -21.98 -21.72
N TYR A 289 -14.19 -22.35 -21.17
CA TYR A 289 -12.92 -22.14 -21.85
C TYR A 289 -12.62 -23.24 -22.86
N ASP A 290 -11.79 -22.96 -23.86
CA ASP A 290 -11.39 -23.96 -24.87
C ASP A 290 -10.83 -25.25 -24.23
N GLY A 291 -10.07 -25.10 -23.13
CA GLY A 291 -9.55 -26.22 -22.34
C GLY A 291 -10.63 -27.10 -21.69
N GLU A 292 -11.84 -26.58 -21.49
CA GLU A 292 -12.97 -27.31 -20.92
C GLU A 292 -13.76 -28.10 -21.98
N LEU A 293 -13.68 -27.73 -23.26
CA LEU A 293 -14.53 -28.30 -24.32
C LEU A 293 -14.37 -29.83 -24.46
N VAL A 294 -13.14 -30.34 -24.34
CA VAL A 294 -12.85 -31.79 -24.40
C VAL A 294 -13.44 -32.51 -23.20
N ALA A 295 -13.24 -31.98 -21.99
CA ALA A 295 -13.78 -32.56 -20.75
C ALA A 295 -15.30 -32.52 -20.75
N MET A 296 -15.89 -31.41 -21.21
CA MET A 296 -17.32 -31.22 -21.37
C MET A 296 -17.93 -32.28 -22.29
N LYS A 297 -17.35 -32.50 -23.49
CA LYS A 297 -17.80 -33.52 -24.44
C LYS A 297 -17.70 -34.93 -23.87
N LYS A 298 -16.65 -35.22 -23.09
CA LYS A 298 -16.40 -36.55 -22.51
C LYS A 298 -17.29 -36.86 -21.29
N LEU A 299 -17.52 -35.88 -20.41
CA LEU A 299 -18.07 -36.11 -19.07
C LEU A 299 -19.55 -35.71 -18.94
N ARG A 300 -20.10 -34.84 -19.81
CA ARG A 300 -21.53 -34.51 -19.76
C ARG A 300 -22.36 -35.68 -20.27
N ARG A 301 -23.15 -36.28 -19.37
CA ARG A 301 -24.05 -37.40 -19.68
C ARG A 301 -25.23 -37.01 -20.60
N VAL A 302 -25.70 -35.76 -20.49
CA VAL A 302 -26.81 -35.21 -21.28
C VAL A 302 -26.28 -34.01 -22.05
N GLN A 303 -26.42 -34.03 -23.37
CA GLN A 303 -26.10 -32.89 -24.23
C GLN A 303 -27.33 -32.00 -24.34
N THR A 304 -27.19 -30.73 -23.94
CA THR A 304 -28.21 -29.70 -24.16
C THR A 304 -27.91 -28.94 -25.45
N ALA A 305 -28.96 -28.43 -26.10
CA ALA A 305 -28.86 -27.75 -27.40
C ALA A 305 -28.33 -26.30 -27.32
N ASP A 306 -27.85 -25.84 -26.16
CA ASP A 306 -27.23 -24.52 -26.04
C ASP A 306 -25.89 -24.54 -26.78
N GLU A 307 -25.91 -24.01 -28.00
CA GLU A 307 -24.72 -23.87 -28.83
C GLU A 307 -23.67 -23.06 -28.07
N VAL A 308 -22.55 -23.72 -27.78
CA VAL A 308 -21.39 -23.10 -27.15
C VAL A 308 -20.78 -22.18 -28.20
N GLN A 309 -21.17 -20.90 -28.20
CA GLN A 309 -20.47 -19.91 -29.01
C GLN A 309 -19.04 -19.74 -28.46
N PRO A 310 -18.01 -19.80 -29.31
CA PRO A 310 -16.65 -19.45 -28.91
C PRO A 310 -16.65 -18.03 -28.36
N THR A 311 -16.08 -17.85 -27.18
CA THR A 311 -15.93 -16.51 -26.59
C THR A 311 -14.85 -15.74 -27.35
N GLU A 312 -15.11 -14.46 -27.65
CA GLU A 312 -14.08 -13.56 -28.18
C GLU A 312 -12.84 -13.55 -27.27
N PRO A 313 -11.63 -13.39 -27.84
CA PRO A 313 -10.40 -13.37 -27.07
C PRO A 313 -10.41 -12.21 -26.07
N ILE A 314 -9.96 -12.49 -24.85
CA ILE A 314 -9.74 -11.48 -23.81
C ILE A 314 -8.63 -10.56 -24.33
N LEU A 315 -8.96 -9.30 -24.60
CA LEU A 315 -7.96 -8.24 -24.75
C LEU A 315 -7.33 -8.02 -23.37
N VAL A 316 -6.28 -8.78 -23.07
CA VAL A 316 -5.38 -8.47 -21.97
C VAL A 316 -4.75 -7.13 -22.31
N GLY A 317 -5.04 -6.09 -21.53
CA GLY A 317 -4.39 -4.79 -21.67
C GLY A 317 -2.88 -4.99 -21.69
N ALA A 318 -2.25 -4.67 -22.81
CA ALA A 318 -0.81 -4.83 -22.98
C ALA A 318 -0.09 -3.80 -22.10
N SER A 319 0.76 -4.34 -21.21
CA SER A 319 1.95 -3.76 -20.54
C SER A 319 1.94 -2.27 -20.21
#